data_AF-A0A3B3WTM2-F1
#
_entry.id   AF-A0A3B3WTM2-F1
#
_cell.length_a   1.000
_cell.length_b   1.000
_cell.length_c   1.000
_cell.angle_alpha   90.00
_cell.angle_beta   90.00
_cell.angle_gamma   90.00
#
_symmetry.space_group_name_H-M   'P 1'
#
loop_
_entity.id
_entity.type
_entity.pdbx_description
1 polymer ?
#
loop_
_entity_poly.entity_id
_entity_poly.type
_entity_poly.pdbx_seq_one_letter_code
_entity_poly.pdbx_strand_id
1 'polypeptide(L)'
;MCEKLRKVNSWLGAVFGDQPVPPFEVNTRTVDILYQMAQSSEARCSDTALLIEDYKQKTSEYQADAAHFEDVLLQGVGLSGASLSKPTADYLSALVDNAMVLGVKDTSLTSFMPAINNLTGDLLEVEKSNRKLERELRALQKRLGSTLVLRGNLQEDIDKTTKSQAVESAKAEERLLNMDFVTAKAQELSIRQQRSEAQLVSRNMDKSITHQAIVQLSEEVGALQNEIIPLKKKLEPYMDLSPVRSFSSFSDFITFPTKGAITFPVSSFEKKKKNLLILKCAFFHSKPSEPISCTSEDRRSKKRTSVSRFQT
;
A
#
# COMPACT_ATOMS: atom_id res chain seq x y z
N MET A 1 13.78 -4.67 -66.96
CA MET A 1 14.21 -5.57 -65.86
C MET A 1 15.69 -5.91 -65.94
N CYS A 2 16.19 -6.36 -67.10
CA CYS A 2 17.60 -6.76 -67.29
C CYS A 2 18.63 -5.66 -66.94
N GLU A 3 18.33 -4.40 -67.25
CA GLU A 3 19.26 -3.30 -66.98
C GLU A 3 19.39 -2.95 -65.49
N LYS A 4 18.27 -2.91 -64.76
CA LYS A 4 18.27 -2.70 -63.31
C LYS A 4 19.02 -3.82 -62.59
N LEU A 5 18.76 -5.07 -62.98
CA LEU A 5 19.43 -6.24 -62.39
C LEU A 5 20.94 -6.24 -62.65
N ARG A 6 21.37 -5.83 -63.86
CA ARG A 6 22.80 -5.68 -64.19
C ARG A 6 23.49 -4.64 -63.30
N LYS A 7 22.85 -3.46 -63.12
CA LYS A 7 23.37 -2.40 -62.26
C LYS A 7 23.43 -2.84 -60.78
N VAL A 8 22.41 -3.56 -60.31
CA VAL A 8 22.38 -4.16 -58.97
C VAL A 8 23.52 -5.17 -58.77
N ASN A 9 23.74 -6.10 -59.71
CA ASN A 9 24.80 -7.10 -59.58
C ASN A 9 26.20 -6.47 -59.61
N SER A 10 26.41 -5.45 -60.44
CA SER A 10 27.67 -4.69 -60.45
C SER A 10 27.90 -3.93 -59.14
N TRP A 11 26.86 -3.29 -58.60
CA TRP A 11 26.93 -2.59 -57.33
C TRP A 11 27.17 -3.55 -56.15
N LEU A 12 26.47 -4.69 -56.10
CA LEU A 12 26.70 -5.72 -55.10
C LEU A 12 28.15 -6.25 -55.19
N GLY A 13 28.66 -6.51 -56.39
CA GLY A 13 30.07 -6.89 -56.57
C GLY A 13 31.04 -5.85 -56.02
N ALA A 14 30.79 -4.56 -56.26
CA ALA A 14 31.61 -3.48 -55.71
C ALA A 14 31.51 -3.36 -54.17
N VAL A 15 30.32 -3.59 -53.60
CA VAL A 15 30.09 -3.51 -52.14
C VAL A 15 30.73 -4.68 -51.40
N PHE A 16 30.66 -5.89 -51.96
CA PHE A 16 31.22 -7.10 -51.35
C PHE A 16 32.71 -7.32 -51.69
N GLY A 17 33.23 -6.63 -52.70
CA GLY A 17 34.64 -6.72 -53.10
C GLY A 17 35.04 -8.16 -53.45
N ASP A 18 35.98 -8.72 -52.69
CA ASP A 18 36.46 -10.09 -52.87
C ASP A 18 35.55 -11.16 -52.24
N GLN A 19 34.51 -10.76 -51.48
CA GLN A 19 33.58 -11.70 -50.88
C GLN A 19 32.47 -12.10 -51.86
N PRO A 20 32.02 -13.37 -51.83
CA PRO A 20 30.90 -13.79 -52.66
C PRO A 20 29.61 -13.08 -52.23
N VAL A 21 28.88 -12.54 -53.20
CA VAL A 21 27.56 -11.91 -52.97
C VAL A 21 26.58 -12.97 -52.45
N PRO A 22 25.92 -12.76 -51.30
CA PRO A 22 24.93 -13.70 -50.77
C PRO A 22 23.78 -13.94 -51.76
N PRO A 23 23.25 -15.17 -51.85
CA PRO A 23 22.12 -15.46 -52.72
C PRO A 23 20.88 -14.67 -52.26
N PHE A 24 20.18 -14.04 -53.21
CA PHE A 24 18.97 -13.29 -52.95
C PHE A 24 17.86 -13.65 -53.95
N GLU A 25 16.61 -13.44 -53.56
CA GLU A 25 15.46 -13.70 -54.42
C GLU A 25 15.36 -12.63 -55.53
N VAL A 26 15.49 -13.05 -56.79
CA VAL A 26 15.38 -12.17 -57.96
C VAL A 26 13.90 -11.97 -58.34
N ASN A 27 13.22 -11.14 -57.56
CA ASN A 27 11.84 -10.70 -57.80
C ASN A 27 11.81 -9.21 -58.19
N THR A 28 10.82 -8.77 -58.96
CA THR A 28 10.64 -7.37 -59.40
C THR A 28 10.77 -6.39 -58.24
N ARG A 29 10.10 -6.68 -57.12
CA ARG A 29 10.16 -5.86 -55.90
C ARG A 29 11.56 -5.79 -55.31
N THR A 30 12.25 -6.93 -55.21
CA THR A 30 13.61 -7.01 -54.64
C THR A 30 14.62 -6.28 -55.50
N VAL A 31 14.55 -6.46 -56.83
CA VAL A 31 15.45 -5.79 -57.78
C VAL A 31 15.23 -4.28 -57.78
N ASP A 32 13.98 -3.82 -57.69
CA ASP A 32 13.68 -2.38 -57.61
C ASP A 32 14.21 -1.74 -56.32
N ILE A 33 14.06 -2.42 -55.17
CA ILE A 33 14.60 -1.94 -53.88
C ILE A 33 16.14 -1.87 -53.95
N LEU A 34 16.79 -2.95 -54.38
CA LEU A 34 18.26 -2.98 -54.50
C LEU A 34 18.78 -1.96 -55.52
N TYR A 35 18.03 -1.71 -56.59
CA TYR A 35 18.39 -0.70 -57.59
C TYR A 35 18.31 0.72 -57.01
N GLN A 36 17.29 1.03 -56.21
CA GLN A 36 17.21 2.30 -55.48
C GLN A 36 18.35 2.46 -54.47
N MET A 37 18.70 1.37 -53.76
CA MET A 37 19.84 1.37 -52.85
C MET A 37 21.17 1.59 -53.60
N ALA A 38 21.36 0.95 -54.76
CA ALA A 38 22.53 1.13 -55.60
C ALA A 38 22.66 2.59 -56.08
N GLN A 39 21.58 3.19 -56.58
CA GLN A 39 21.57 4.60 -56.97
C GLN A 39 21.87 5.54 -55.81
N SER A 40 21.24 5.31 -54.65
CA SER A 40 21.44 6.11 -53.45
C SER A 40 22.88 5.99 -52.93
N SER A 41 23.46 4.78 -52.99
CA SER A 41 24.85 4.51 -52.63
C SER A 41 25.81 5.22 -53.57
N GLU A 42 25.61 5.10 -54.88
CA GLU A 42 26.45 5.73 -55.90
C GLU A 42 26.44 7.25 -55.77
N ALA A 43 25.26 7.87 -55.61
CA ALA A 43 25.13 9.30 -55.37
C ALA A 43 25.89 9.74 -54.12
N ARG A 44 25.68 9.05 -52.99
CA ARG A 44 26.40 9.35 -51.73
C ARG A 44 27.92 9.18 -51.85
N CYS A 45 28.37 8.14 -52.55
CA CYS A 45 29.79 7.90 -52.79
C CYS A 45 30.39 8.99 -53.68
N SER A 46 29.68 9.44 -54.72
CA SER A 46 30.08 10.55 -55.57
C SER A 46 30.18 11.86 -54.77
N ASP A 47 29.18 12.19 -53.96
CA ASP A 47 29.19 13.40 -53.12
C ASP A 47 30.35 13.38 -52.13
N THR A 48 30.61 12.23 -51.51
CA THR A 48 31.75 12.05 -50.59
C THR A 48 33.08 12.20 -51.33
N ALA A 49 33.20 11.66 -52.54
CA ALA A 49 34.40 11.79 -53.36
C ALA A 49 34.66 13.25 -53.77
N LEU A 50 33.62 13.99 -54.16
CA LEU A 50 33.71 15.42 -54.46
C LEU A 50 34.15 16.23 -53.24
N LEU A 51 33.58 15.93 -52.07
CA LEU A 51 33.98 16.58 -50.82
C LEU A 51 35.45 16.32 -50.47
N ILE A 52 35.92 15.09 -50.66
CA ILE A 52 37.34 14.74 -50.46
C ILE A 52 38.23 15.55 -51.40
N GLU A 53 37.85 15.68 -52.67
CA GLU A 53 38.64 16.42 -53.64
C GLU A 53 38.65 17.93 -53.34
N ASP A 54 37.51 18.50 -52.93
CA ASP A 54 37.42 19.88 -52.45
C ASP A 54 38.37 20.13 -51.25
N TYR A 55 38.36 19.24 -50.25
CA TYR A 55 39.28 19.36 -49.11
C TYR A 55 40.75 19.23 -49.50
N LYS A 56 41.10 18.35 -50.45
CA LYS A 56 42.46 18.24 -50.95
C LYS A 56 42.88 19.52 -51.67
N GLN A 57 42.04 20.05 -52.55
CA GLN A 57 42.30 21.29 -53.26
C GLN A 57 42.51 22.43 -52.25
N LYS A 58 41.58 22.61 -51.30
CA LYS A 58 41.67 23.63 -50.26
C LYS A 58 42.91 23.51 -49.38
N THR A 59 43.33 22.27 -49.09
CA THR A 59 44.58 22.02 -48.36
C THR A 59 45.79 22.49 -49.17
N SER A 60 45.82 22.19 -50.47
CA SER A 60 46.90 22.63 -51.36
C SER A 60 46.94 24.15 -51.52
N GLU A 61 45.78 24.81 -51.61
CA GLU A 61 45.66 26.27 -51.67
C GLU A 61 46.20 26.91 -50.38
N TYR A 62 45.79 26.42 -49.21
CA TYR A 62 46.30 26.94 -47.94
C TYR A 62 47.79 26.69 -47.73
N GLN A 63 48.34 25.58 -48.23
CA GLN A 63 49.77 25.34 -48.19
C GLN A 63 50.53 26.32 -49.09
N ALA A 64 50.01 26.60 -50.28
CA ALA A 64 50.59 27.59 -51.20
C ALA A 64 50.53 29.01 -50.61
N ASP A 65 49.39 29.39 -50.02
CA ASP A 65 49.23 30.67 -49.33
C ASP A 65 50.20 30.79 -48.14
N ALA A 66 50.34 29.73 -47.34
CA ALA A 66 51.29 29.72 -46.21
C ALA A 66 52.74 29.92 -46.67
N ALA A 67 53.15 29.22 -47.73
CA ALA A 67 54.48 29.39 -48.32
C ALA A 67 54.67 30.80 -48.91
N HIS A 68 53.63 31.36 -49.54
CA HIS A 68 53.65 32.73 -50.04
C HIS A 68 53.83 33.76 -48.90
N PHE A 69 53.09 33.61 -47.80
CA PHE A 69 53.23 34.52 -46.65
C PHE A 69 54.60 34.38 -45.98
N GLU A 70 55.15 33.16 -45.89
CA GLU A 70 56.51 32.95 -45.36
C GLU A 70 57.56 33.69 -46.20
N ASP A 71 57.48 33.57 -47.52
CA ASP A 71 58.37 34.27 -48.45
C ASP A 71 58.24 35.80 -48.33
N VAL A 72 57.00 36.32 -48.29
CA VAL A 72 56.74 37.76 -48.13
C VAL A 72 57.28 38.29 -46.81
N LEU A 73 57.12 37.56 -45.70
CA LEU A 73 57.65 37.98 -44.39
C LEU A 73 59.18 37.98 -44.37
N LEU A 74 59.79 36.97 -45.00
CA LEU A 74 61.24 36.86 -45.10
C LEU A 74 61.84 37.96 -45.98
N GLN A 75 61.28 38.19 -47.17
CA GLN A 75 61.78 39.20 -48.12
C GLN A 75 61.48 40.63 -47.67
N GLY A 76 60.29 40.87 -47.10
CA GLY A 76 59.83 42.22 -46.75
C GLY A 76 60.36 42.73 -45.41
N VAL A 77 60.39 41.87 -44.39
CA VAL A 77 60.71 42.27 -43.00
C VAL A 77 61.93 41.52 -42.44
N GLY A 78 62.48 40.55 -43.17
CA GLY A 78 63.58 39.71 -42.68
C GLY A 78 63.18 38.79 -41.53
N LEU A 79 61.87 38.55 -41.34
CA LEU A 79 61.36 37.74 -40.25
C LEU A 79 61.27 36.28 -40.71
N SER A 80 61.98 35.41 -39.99
CA SER A 80 61.85 33.95 -40.11
C SER A 80 61.48 33.38 -38.74
N GLY A 81 60.79 32.23 -38.71
CA GLY A 81 60.49 31.52 -37.47
C GLY A 81 61.73 31.21 -36.63
N ALA A 82 62.89 31.01 -37.28
CA ALA A 82 64.17 30.78 -36.60
C ALA A 82 64.85 32.06 -36.07
N SER A 83 64.44 33.24 -36.54
CA SER A 83 64.98 34.54 -36.12
C SER A 83 64.31 35.07 -34.86
N LEU A 84 63.23 34.44 -34.39
CA LEU A 84 62.49 34.85 -33.21
C LEU A 84 63.22 34.44 -31.93
N SER A 85 63.19 35.33 -30.93
CA SER A 85 63.61 34.95 -29.58
C SER A 85 62.70 33.83 -29.04
N LYS A 86 63.26 32.92 -28.24
CA LYS A 86 62.49 31.81 -27.66
C LYS A 86 61.19 32.26 -26.97
N PRO A 87 61.18 33.30 -26.10
CA PRO A 87 59.93 33.78 -25.50
C PRO A 87 58.89 34.25 -26.52
N THR A 88 59.32 34.92 -27.60
CA THR A 88 58.41 35.37 -28.66
C THR A 88 57.80 34.20 -29.42
N ALA A 89 58.61 33.19 -29.74
CA ALA A 89 58.12 31.96 -30.37
C ALA A 89 57.12 31.22 -29.46
N ASP A 90 57.40 31.13 -28.16
CA ASP A 90 56.51 30.50 -27.19
C ASP A 90 55.15 31.23 -27.09
N TYR A 91 55.14 32.57 -27.06
CA TYR A 91 53.89 33.35 -27.05
C TYR A 91 53.07 33.19 -28.33
N LEU A 92 53.72 33.16 -29.49
CA LEU A 92 53.04 32.95 -30.77
C LEU A 92 52.48 31.54 -30.88
N SER A 93 53.24 30.52 -30.46
CA SER A 93 52.76 29.13 -30.38
C SER A 93 51.53 29.06 -29.48
N ALA A 94 51.60 29.61 -28.27
CA ALA A 94 50.48 29.62 -27.35
C ALA A 94 49.26 30.34 -27.95
N LEU A 95 49.45 31.47 -28.64
CA LEU A 95 48.35 32.18 -29.29
C LEU A 95 47.68 31.34 -30.39
N VAL A 96 48.48 30.67 -31.22
CA VAL A 96 47.98 29.77 -32.28
C VAL A 96 47.28 28.55 -31.68
N ASP A 97 47.86 27.95 -30.64
CA ASP A 97 47.26 26.81 -29.93
C ASP A 97 45.91 27.18 -29.33
N ASN A 98 45.81 28.34 -28.68
CA ASN A 98 44.54 28.87 -28.17
C ASN A 98 43.55 29.13 -29.31
N ALA A 99 44.00 29.64 -30.46
CA ALA A 99 43.13 29.85 -31.61
C ALA A 99 42.57 28.52 -32.15
N MET A 100 43.40 27.48 -32.23
CA MET A 100 43.02 26.14 -32.64
C MET A 100 42.03 25.49 -31.66
N VAL A 101 42.28 25.61 -30.35
CA VAL A 101 41.38 25.08 -29.30
C VAL A 101 40.03 25.78 -29.31
N LEU A 102 40.01 27.11 -29.49
CA LEU A 102 38.78 27.89 -29.58
C LEU A 102 38.09 27.78 -30.94
N GLY A 103 38.74 27.18 -31.94
CA GLY A 103 38.22 27.05 -33.30
C GLY A 103 38.02 28.39 -34.01
N VAL A 104 38.83 29.40 -33.72
CA VAL A 104 38.72 30.72 -34.36
C VAL A 104 39.45 30.75 -35.70
N LYS A 105 38.96 31.58 -36.63
CA LYS A 105 39.52 31.69 -37.99
C LYS A 105 40.90 32.33 -38.03
N ASP A 106 41.14 33.33 -37.18
CA ASP A 106 42.33 34.17 -37.17
C ASP A 106 42.67 34.62 -35.75
N THR A 107 43.90 35.08 -35.55
CA THR A 107 44.38 35.53 -34.24
C THR A 107 43.93 36.95 -33.88
N SER A 108 42.88 37.47 -34.54
CA SER A 108 42.36 38.81 -34.28
C SER A 108 41.51 38.84 -33.02
N LEU A 109 41.55 39.96 -32.31
CA LEU A 109 40.75 40.17 -31.12
C LEU A 109 39.24 40.02 -31.40
N THR A 110 38.79 40.40 -32.60
CA THR A 110 37.39 40.29 -33.03
C THR A 110 36.89 38.85 -33.11
N SER A 111 37.78 37.89 -33.38
CA SER A 111 37.44 36.46 -33.41
C SER A 111 37.60 35.80 -32.04
N PHE A 112 38.62 36.19 -31.27
CA PHE A 112 38.83 35.69 -29.91
C PHE A 112 37.75 36.13 -28.93
N MET A 113 37.31 37.39 -28.97
CA MET A 113 36.37 37.92 -27.96
C MET A 113 35.04 37.16 -27.94
N PRO A 114 34.35 36.90 -29.06
CA PRO A 114 33.14 36.08 -29.08
C PRO A 114 33.40 34.64 -28.64
N ALA A 115 34.52 34.03 -29.06
CA ALA A 115 34.85 32.65 -28.70
C ALA A 115 35.09 32.49 -27.19
N ILE A 116 35.84 33.42 -26.59
CA ILE A 116 36.07 33.46 -25.14
C ILE A 116 34.76 33.71 -24.39
N ASN A 117 33.91 34.63 -24.88
CA ASN A 117 32.61 34.89 -24.26
C ASN A 117 31.69 33.67 -24.32
N ASN A 118 31.67 32.94 -25.43
CA ASN A 118 30.92 31.70 -25.57
C ASN A 118 31.44 30.63 -24.60
N LEU A 119 32.76 30.40 -24.57
CA LEU A 119 33.37 29.46 -23.63
C LEU A 119 33.08 29.83 -22.17
N THR A 120 33.13 31.11 -21.83
CA THR A 120 32.80 31.63 -20.50
C THR A 120 31.32 31.39 -20.18
N GLY A 121 30.43 31.60 -21.15
CA GLY A 121 29.00 31.31 -21.01
C GLY A 121 28.73 29.83 -20.77
N ASP A 122 29.35 28.95 -21.56
CA ASP A 122 29.25 27.50 -21.42
C ASP A 122 29.75 27.03 -20.05
N LEU A 123 30.90 27.56 -19.60
CA LEU A 123 31.44 27.30 -18.26
C LEU A 123 30.44 27.69 -17.17
N LEU A 124 29.82 28.87 -17.26
CA LEU A 124 28.83 29.34 -16.28
C LEU A 124 27.56 28.48 -16.25
N GLU A 125 27.06 28.03 -17.40
CA GLU A 125 25.89 27.14 -17.43
C GLU A 125 26.22 25.75 -16.89
N VAL A 126 27.41 25.21 -17.20
CA VAL A 126 27.91 23.96 -16.59
C VAL A 126 28.03 24.11 -15.08
N GLU A 127 28.65 25.18 -14.57
CA GLU A 127 28.74 25.44 -13.13
C GLU A 127 27.38 25.53 -12.46
N LYS A 128 26.43 26.24 -13.08
CA LYS A 128 25.06 26.39 -12.58
C LYS A 128 24.32 25.05 -12.50
N SER A 129 24.49 24.20 -13.52
CA SER A 129 23.94 22.84 -13.53
C SER A 129 24.59 21.96 -12.44
N ASN A 130 25.90 22.06 -12.25
CA ASN A 130 26.62 21.35 -11.19
C ASN A 130 26.13 21.77 -9.79
N ARG A 131 26.03 23.08 -9.54
CA ARG A 131 25.45 23.61 -8.28
C ARG A 131 24.02 23.12 -8.04
N LYS A 132 23.23 22.89 -9.10
CA LYS A 132 21.87 22.32 -8.99
C LYS A 132 21.91 20.86 -8.59
N LEU A 133 22.73 20.05 -9.25
CA LEU A 133 22.93 18.64 -8.92
C LEU A 133 23.43 18.45 -7.49
N GLU A 134 24.38 19.26 -7.03
CA GLU A 134 24.83 19.19 -5.64
C GLU A 134 23.72 19.50 -4.63
N ARG A 135 22.82 20.44 -4.94
CA ARG A 135 21.67 20.75 -4.08
C ARG A 135 20.69 19.57 -4.03
N GLU A 136 20.41 18.95 -5.17
CA GLU A 136 19.55 17.77 -5.26
C GLU A 136 20.17 16.57 -4.52
N LEU A 137 21.47 16.36 -4.66
CA LEU A 137 22.22 15.31 -3.96
C LEU A 137 22.16 15.51 -2.44
N ARG A 138 22.38 16.74 -1.95
CA ARG A 138 22.21 17.07 -0.53
C ARG A 138 20.78 16.84 -0.04
N ALA A 139 19.78 17.16 -0.84
CA ALA A 139 18.37 16.92 -0.50
C ALA A 139 18.05 15.43 -0.42
N LEU A 140 18.57 14.63 -1.37
CA LEU A 140 18.42 13.17 -1.38
C LEU A 140 19.11 12.52 -0.18
N GLN A 141 20.33 12.97 0.17
CA GLN A 141 21.03 12.49 1.36
C GLN A 141 20.24 12.74 2.64
N LYS A 142 19.66 13.94 2.80
CA LYS A 142 18.79 14.25 3.96
C LYS A 142 17.56 13.34 4.00
N ARG A 143 16.88 13.17 2.86
CA ARG A 143 15.71 12.27 2.75
C ARG A 143 16.08 10.83 3.08
N LEU A 144 17.19 10.33 2.56
CA LEU A 144 17.69 8.99 2.85
C LEU A 144 17.95 8.83 4.35
N GLY A 145 18.58 9.80 5.00
CA GLY A 145 18.77 9.82 6.45
C GLY A 145 17.44 9.70 7.21
N SER A 146 16.44 10.51 6.85
CA SER A 146 15.10 10.42 7.46
C SER A 146 14.42 9.07 7.22
N THR A 147 14.51 8.51 6.02
CA THR A 147 13.93 7.21 5.68
C THR A 147 14.62 6.07 6.44
N LEU A 148 15.94 6.13 6.61
CA LEU A 148 16.68 5.13 7.40
C LEU A 148 16.29 5.16 8.88
N VAL A 149 16.10 6.34 9.47
CA VAL A 149 15.60 6.48 10.84
C VAL A 149 14.19 5.89 10.96
N LEU A 150 13.28 6.23 10.03
CA LEU A 150 11.92 5.67 10.03
C LEU A 150 11.93 4.14 9.89
N ARG A 151 12.79 3.59 9.03
CA ARG A 151 12.97 2.14 8.90
C ARG A 151 13.41 1.50 10.23
N GLY A 152 14.35 2.14 10.95
CA GLY A 152 14.79 1.68 12.27
C GLY A 152 13.64 1.61 13.26
N ASN A 153 12.85 2.68 13.36
CA ASN A 153 11.68 2.74 14.24
C ASN A 153 10.64 1.67 13.90
N LEU A 154 10.34 1.48 12.61
CA LEU A 154 9.40 0.45 12.17
C LEU A 154 9.89 -0.96 12.48
N GLN A 155 11.20 -1.21 12.40
CA GLN A 155 11.76 -2.50 12.80
C GLN A 155 11.58 -2.74 14.30
N GLU A 156 11.81 -1.72 15.13
CA GLU A 156 11.58 -1.81 16.58
C GLU A 156 10.11 -2.07 16.91
N ASP A 157 9.18 -1.40 16.22
CA ASP A 157 7.74 -1.62 16.37
C ASP A 157 7.33 -3.04 15.96
N ILE A 158 7.90 -3.57 14.87
CA ILE A 158 7.69 -4.96 14.44
C ILE A 158 8.19 -5.94 15.52
N ASP A 159 9.37 -5.71 16.07
CA ASP A 159 9.94 -6.59 17.09
C ASP A 159 9.10 -6.57 18.38
N LYS A 160 8.61 -5.38 18.77
CA LYS A 160 7.74 -5.20 19.93
C LYS A 160 6.38 -5.89 19.74
N THR A 161 5.75 -5.68 18.58
CA THR A 161 4.45 -6.28 18.26
C THR A 161 4.56 -7.81 18.15
N THR A 162 5.65 -8.32 17.58
CA THR A 162 5.93 -9.77 17.51
C THR A 162 6.06 -10.37 18.91
N LYS A 163 6.78 -9.70 19.83
CA LYS A 163 6.88 -10.14 21.24
C LYS A 163 5.53 -10.12 21.95
N SER A 164 4.74 -9.04 21.80
CA SER A 164 3.41 -8.99 22.42
C SER A 164 2.46 -10.05 21.84
N GLN A 165 2.54 -10.30 20.53
CA GLN A 165 1.74 -11.32 19.87
C GLN A 165 2.07 -12.72 20.39
N ALA A 166 3.35 -13.04 20.61
CA ALA A 166 3.75 -14.31 21.19
C ALA A 166 3.20 -14.50 22.62
N VAL A 167 3.23 -13.44 23.44
CA VAL A 167 2.67 -13.46 24.79
C VAL A 167 1.16 -13.66 24.78
N GLU A 168 0.42 -12.92 23.95
CA GLU A 168 -1.03 -13.07 23.87
C GLU A 168 -1.44 -14.40 23.24
N SER A 169 -0.68 -14.94 22.30
CA SER A 169 -0.88 -16.29 21.75
C SER A 169 -0.74 -17.35 22.83
N ALA A 170 0.31 -17.29 23.66
CA ALA A 170 0.52 -18.23 24.76
C ALA A 170 -0.62 -18.14 25.80
N LYS A 171 -1.07 -16.93 26.14
CA LYS A 171 -2.23 -16.73 27.03
C LYS A 171 -3.53 -17.26 26.43
N ALA A 172 -3.74 -17.10 25.13
CA ALA A 172 -4.92 -17.62 24.45
C ALA A 172 -4.93 -19.15 24.45
N GLU A 173 -3.77 -19.77 24.23
CA GLU A 173 -3.57 -21.22 24.33
C GLU A 173 -3.84 -21.73 25.75
N GLU A 174 -3.30 -21.05 26.78
CA GLU A 174 -3.59 -21.36 28.19
C GLU A 174 -5.10 -21.30 28.49
N ARG A 175 -5.79 -20.25 28.00
CA ARG A 175 -7.24 -20.10 28.18
C ARG A 175 -8.03 -21.19 27.48
N LEU A 176 -7.61 -21.62 26.29
CA LEU A 176 -8.23 -22.74 25.56
C LEU A 176 -8.11 -24.04 26.35
N LEU A 177 -6.90 -24.37 26.83
CA LEU A 177 -6.67 -25.55 27.66
C LEU A 177 -7.51 -25.51 28.95
N ASN A 178 -7.62 -24.35 29.59
CA ASN A 178 -8.46 -24.19 30.77
C ASN A 178 -9.96 -24.34 30.44
N MET A 179 -10.42 -23.86 29.29
CA MET A 179 -11.80 -24.06 28.83
C MET A 179 -12.10 -25.53 28.58
N ASP A 180 -11.19 -26.26 27.92
CA ASP A 180 -11.31 -27.70 27.67
C ASP A 180 -11.37 -28.49 28.99
N PHE A 181 -10.54 -28.12 29.96
CA PHE A 181 -10.59 -28.72 31.31
C PHE A 181 -11.94 -28.47 32.00
N VAL A 182 -12.43 -27.22 32.01
CA VAL A 182 -13.70 -26.87 32.66
C VAL A 182 -14.88 -27.57 31.98
N THR A 183 -14.89 -27.64 30.65
CA THR A 183 -15.96 -28.31 29.90
C THR A 183 -15.95 -29.83 30.12
N ALA A 184 -14.78 -30.46 30.14
CA ALA A 184 -14.64 -31.87 30.50
C ALA A 184 -15.15 -32.14 31.93
N LYS A 185 -14.82 -31.26 32.89
CA LYS A 185 -15.27 -31.38 34.28
C LYS A 185 -16.78 -31.20 34.42
N ALA A 186 -17.36 -30.25 33.69
CA ALA A 186 -18.81 -30.04 33.66
C ALA A 186 -19.56 -31.27 33.12
N GLN A 187 -19.02 -31.93 32.08
CA GLN A 187 -19.58 -33.17 31.55
C GLN A 187 -19.50 -34.32 32.57
N GLU A 188 -18.35 -34.50 33.24
CA GLU A 188 -18.19 -35.52 34.29
C GLU A 188 -19.22 -35.33 35.42
N LEU A 189 -19.40 -34.09 35.88
CA LEU A 189 -20.37 -33.75 36.91
C LEU A 189 -21.81 -34.00 36.44
N SER A 190 -22.14 -33.66 35.20
CA SER A 190 -23.45 -33.94 34.60
C SER A 190 -23.75 -35.45 34.55
N ILE A 191 -22.78 -36.27 34.13
CA ILE A 191 -22.91 -37.74 34.12
C ILE A 191 -23.10 -38.27 35.55
N ARG A 192 -22.33 -37.76 36.52
CA ARG A 192 -22.48 -38.15 37.93
C ARG A 192 -23.84 -37.78 38.50
N GLN A 193 -24.34 -36.59 38.16
CA GLN A 193 -25.68 -36.14 38.54
C GLN A 193 -26.75 -37.06 37.96
N GLN A 194 -26.73 -37.33 36.64
CA GLN A 194 -27.67 -38.27 36.00
C GLN A 194 -27.63 -39.66 36.64
N ARG A 195 -26.43 -40.16 36.98
CA ARG A 195 -26.29 -41.44 37.70
C ARG A 195 -26.96 -41.39 39.09
N SER A 196 -26.76 -40.31 39.84
CA SER A 196 -27.39 -40.15 41.15
C SER A 196 -28.91 -40.00 41.05
N GLU A 197 -29.41 -39.28 40.05
CA GLU A 197 -30.84 -39.15 39.77
C GLU A 197 -31.45 -40.50 39.40
N ALA A 198 -30.81 -41.28 38.53
CA ALA A 198 -31.24 -42.63 38.20
C ALA A 198 -31.28 -43.56 39.44
N GLN A 199 -30.30 -43.43 40.35
CA GLN A 199 -30.30 -44.15 41.62
C GLN A 199 -31.47 -43.74 42.52
N LEU A 200 -31.78 -42.44 42.61
CA LEU A 200 -32.94 -41.94 43.37
C LEU A 200 -34.26 -42.46 42.79
N VAL A 201 -34.42 -42.40 41.46
CA VAL A 201 -35.60 -42.94 40.77
C VAL A 201 -35.73 -44.45 41.00
N SER A 202 -34.63 -45.22 40.93
CA SER A 202 -34.65 -46.67 41.19
C SER A 202 -35.09 -47.04 42.61
N ARG A 203 -34.88 -46.13 43.57
CA ARG A 203 -35.29 -46.28 44.98
C ARG A 203 -36.72 -45.80 45.23
N ASN A 204 -37.49 -45.43 44.19
CA ASN A 204 -38.83 -44.87 44.28
C ASN A 204 -38.90 -43.62 45.21
N MET A 205 -37.85 -42.80 45.22
CA MET A 205 -37.88 -41.50 45.91
C MET A 205 -38.75 -40.52 45.12
N ASP A 206 -39.92 -40.19 45.66
CA ASP A 206 -40.87 -39.26 45.05
C ASP A 206 -40.44 -37.79 45.30
N LYS A 207 -40.80 -36.88 44.38
CA LYS A 207 -40.44 -35.44 44.50
C LYS A 207 -41.03 -34.77 45.76
N SER A 208 -42.01 -35.41 46.40
CA SER A 208 -42.60 -35.00 47.67
C SER A 208 -41.67 -35.17 48.89
N ILE A 209 -40.61 -35.98 48.80
CA ILE A 209 -39.63 -36.22 49.89
C ILE A 209 -38.37 -35.33 49.71
N THR A 210 -38.44 -34.31 48.84
CA THR A 210 -37.35 -33.35 48.70
C THR A 210 -37.26 -32.46 49.93
N HIS A 211 -36.06 -32.04 50.36
CA HIS A 211 -35.88 -31.12 51.51
C HIS A 211 -36.83 -29.92 51.46
N GLN A 212 -37.00 -29.32 50.28
CA GLN A 212 -37.92 -28.20 50.06
C GLN A 212 -39.39 -28.56 50.36
N ALA A 213 -39.86 -29.74 49.96
CA ALA A 213 -41.22 -30.20 50.21
C ALA A 213 -41.45 -30.55 51.69
N ILE A 214 -40.43 -31.12 52.35
CA ILE A 214 -40.46 -31.41 53.80
C ILE A 214 -40.51 -30.10 54.61
N VAL A 215 -39.74 -29.09 54.21
CA VAL A 215 -39.77 -27.76 54.84
C VAL A 215 -41.15 -27.13 54.67
N GLN A 216 -41.72 -27.13 53.47
CA GLN A 216 -43.08 -26.62 53.21
C GLN A 216 -44.15 -27.34 54.04
N LEU A 217 -44.12 -28.67 54.09
CA LEU A 217 -45.02 -29.46 54.94
C LEU A 217 -44.85 -29.13 56.43
N SER A 218 -43.62 -28.88 56.90
CA SER A 218 -43.37 -28.50 58.29
C SER A 218 -43.90 -27.10 58.62
N GLU A 219 -43.80 -26.16 57.67
CA GLU A 219 -44.37 -24.82 57.79
C GLU A 219 -45.91 -24.87 57.82
N GLU A 220 -46.53 -25.69 56.97
CA GLU A 220 -47.98 -25.93 56.94
C GLU A 220 -48.49 -26.60 58.22
N VAL A 221 -47.79 -27.62 58.73
CA VAL A 221 -48.13 -28.25 60.01
C VAL A 221 -48.01 -27.25 61.15
N GLY A 222 -46.97 -26.41 61.17
CA GLY A 222 -46.84 -25.33 62.16
C GLY A 222 -47.98 -24.31 62.09
N ALA A 223 -48.40 -23.92 60.88
CA ALA A 223 -49.54 -23.05 60.67
C ALA A 223 -50.85 -23.68 61.16
N LEU A 224 -51.13 -24.93 60.78
CA LEU A 224 -52.30 -25.67 61.24
C LEU A 224 -52.29 -25.90 62.76
N GLN A 225 -51.13 -26.15 63.36
CA GLN A 225 -51.01 -26.31 64.80
C GLN A 225 -51.32 -25.01 65.55
N ASN A 226 -50.90 -23.86 65.00
CA ASN A 226 -51.28 -22.54 65.51
C ASN A 226 -52.79 -22.25 65.38
N GLU A 227 -53.48 -22.81 64.39
CA GLU A 227 -54.94 -22.72 64.24
C GLU A 227 -55.71 -23.72 65.13
N ILE A 228 -55.16 -24.91 65.38
CA ILE A 228 -55.77 -25.94 66.25
C ILE A 228 -55.75 -25.49 67.72
N ILE A 229 -54.70 -24.82 68.19
CA ILE A 229 -54.60 -24.34 69.59
C ILE A 229 -55.83 -23.51 70.04
N PRO A 230 -56.27 -22.46 69.31
CA PRO A 230 -57.47 -21.69 69.68
C PRO A 230 -58.77 -22.46 69.46
N LEU A 231 -58.84 -23.36 68.46
CA LEU A 231 -60.02 -24.20 68.22
C LEU A 231 -60.21 -25.26 69.33
N LYS A 232 -59.13 -25.87 69.81
CA LYS A 232 -59.15 -26.82 70.94
C LYS A 232 -59.60 -26.14 72.23
N LYS A 233 -59.14 -24.89 72.46
CA LYS A 233 -59.58 -24.03 73.57
C LYS A 233 -61.07 -23.66 73.49
N LYS A 234 -61.66 -23.62 72.28
CA LYS A 234 -63.11 -23.45 72.06
C LYS A 234 -63.90 -24.75 72.23
N LEU A 235 -63.27 -25.91 72.07
CA LEU A 235 -63.90 -27.24 72.18
C LEU A 235 -63.86 -27.78 73.63
N GLU A 236 -62.90 -27.35 74.43
CA GLU A 236 -62.73 -27.71 75.85
C GLU A 236 -64.00 -27.57 76.71
N PRO A 237 -64.86 -26.54 76.52
CA PRO A 237 -66.15 -26.45 77.21
C PRO A 237 -67.22 -27.48 76.77
N TYR A 238 -67.04 -28.15 75.62
CA TYR A 238 -68.01 -29.10 75.05
C TYR A 238 -67.66 -30.57 75.34
N MET A 239 -66.47 -30.86 75.89
CA MET A 239 -66.00 -32.22 76.18
C MET A 239 -66.43 -32.75 77.56
N ASP A 240 -67.08 -31.93 78.38
CA ASP A 240 -67.62 -32.29 79.71
C ASP A 240 -69.10 -32.76 79.67
N LEU A 241 -69.66 -32.99 78.48
CA LEU A 241 -70.99 -33.57 78.31
C LEU A 241 -70.89 -35.09 78.11
N SER A 242 -71.52 -35.85 79.01
CA SER A 242 -71.64 -37.32 78.98
C SER A 242 -72.46 -37.82 77.77
N PRO A 243 -72.23 -39.05 77.25
CA PRO A 243 -72.70 -39.46 75.92
C PRO A 243 -74.20 -39.73 75.89
N VAL A 244 -74.91 -39.08 74.97
CA VAL A 244 -76.33 -39.38 74.72
C VAL A 244 -76.46 -40.45 73.63
N ARG A 245 -77.11 -41.55 73.99
CA ARG A 245 -77.57 -42.63 73.12
C ARG A 245 -78.78 -42.18 72.28
N SER A 246 -78.97 -42.88 71.17
CA SER A 246 -80.13 -42.92 70.24
C SER A 246 -80.27 -41.79 69.22
N PHE A 247 -79.99 -42.11 67.95
CA PHE A 247 -81.01 -42.22 66.90
C PHE A 247 -80.54 -43.23 65.85
N SER A 248 -81.08 -44.44 65.90
CA SER A 248 -81.12 -45.38 64.79
C SER A 248 -82.51 -45.32 64.14
N SER A 249 -82.56 -45.63 62.85
CA SER A 249 -83.71 -45.69 61.93
C SER A 249 -84.08 -44.38 61.20
N PHE A 250 -83.47 -44.21 60.03
CA PHE A 250 -84.26 -44.04 58.80
C PHE A 250 -83.53 -44.85 57.72
N SER A 251 -84.12 -45.99 57.37
CA SER A 251 -83.71 -46.81 56.24
C SER A 251 -84.43 -46.34 54.98
N ASP A 252 -83.69 -46.44 53.88
CA ASP A 252 -84.13 -46.67 52.50
C ASP A 252 -84.42 -45.48 51.58
N PHE A 253 -83.99 -45.70 50.32
CA PHE A 253 -84.11 -44.90 49.10
C PHE A 253 -83.13 -43.71 49.02
N ILE A 254 -82.14 -43.63 48.10
CA ILE A 254 -82.23 -43.64 46.63
C ILE A 254 -80.85 -43.98 46.00
N THR A 255 -80.85 -45.02 45.16
CA THR A 255 -80.21 -45.23 43.83
C THR A 255 -78.89 -44.52 43.43
N PHE A 256 -77.93 -45.34 42.97
CA PHE A 256 -76.91 -44.96 41.97
C PHE A 256 -77.54 -44.31 40.72
N PRO A 257 -76.81 -43.39 40.06
CA PRO A 257 -76.48 -43.70 38.67
C PRO A 257 -75.03 -43.40 38.28
N THR A 258 -74.57 -44.23 37.36
CA THR A 258 -73.41 -44.08 36.49
C THR A 258 -73.61 -43.00 35.41
N LYS A 259 -72.48 -42.38 35.00
CA LYS A 259 -72.16 -41.78 33.68
C LYS A 259 -72.78 -40.41 33.30
N GLY A 260 -71.90 -39.58 32.72
CA GLY A 260 -72.22 -38.48 31.79
C GLY A 260 -71.71 -37.13 32.28
N ALA A 261 -70.48 -36.73 31.93
CA ALA A 261 -70.17 -35.77 30.85
C ALA A 261 -70.27 -34.31 31.38
N ILE A 262 -69.53 -33.30 30.95
CA ILE A 262 -69.34 -32.77 29.61
C ILE A 262 -68.18 -31.74 29.69
N THR A 263 -67.42 -31.70 28.61
CA THR A 263 -66.40 -30.71 28.19
C THR A 263 -66.88 -29.24 28.08
N PHE A 264 -66.00 -28.29 28.46
CA PHE A 264 -65.73 -26.92 27.91
C PHE A 264 -66.87 -25.91 27.66
N PRO A 265 -66.63 -24.60 27.91
CA PRO A 265 -66.04 -23.69 26.90
C PRO A 265 -64.90 -22.82 27.49
N VAL A 266 -63.78 -22.54 26.83
CA VAL A 266 -63.48 -21.66 25.67
C VAL A 266 -63.88 -20.18 25.86
N SER A 267 -62.83 -19.35 25.70
CA SER A 267 -62.80 -17.91 25.35
C SER A 267 -63.10 -16.91 26.47
N SER A 268 -62.56 -15.69 26.54
CA SER A 268 -61.41 -14.96 25.95
C SER A 268 -61.55 -13.51 26.47
N PHE A 269 -60.55 -12.64 26.25
CA PHE A 269 -60.60 -11.17 26.41
C PHE A 269 -60.62 -10.60 27.86
N GLU A 270 -59.92 -9.53 28.25
CA GLU A 270 -58.93 -8.64 27.63
C GLU A 270 -58.44 -7.63 28.70
N LYS A 271 -57.20 -7.13 28.57
CA LYS A 271 -56.71 -5.77 28.97
C LYS A 271 -56.66 -5.45 30.49
N LYS A 272 -55.69 -4.69 31.04
CA LYS A 272 -54.72 -3.72 30.51
C LYS A 272 -53.76 -3.26 31.64
N LYS A 273 -52.52 -2.91 31.24
CA LYS A 273 -51.54 -1.92 31.75
C LYS A 273 -50.19 -2.56 32.14
N LYS A 274 -49.16 -2.48 31.27
CA LYS A 274 -48.18 -1.36 31.08
C LYS A 274 -47.28 -1.24 32.32
N ASN A 275 -45.95 -1.21 32.29
CA ASN A 275 -44.98 -0.71 31.30
C ASN A 275 -43.54 -1.09 31.75
N LEU A 276 -42.55 -0.86 30.87
CA LEU A 276 -41.07 -0.83 31.09
C LEU A 276 -40.35 -2.20 31.16
N LEU A 277 -39.31 -2.52 30.37
CA LEU A 277 -38.35 -1.71 29.61
C LEU A 277 -37.98 -2.40 28.28
N ILE A 278 -37.89 -1.60 27.23
CA ILE A 278 -37.27 -1.86 25.93
C ILE A 278 -35.81 -1.40 26.01
N LEU A 279 -34.91 -2.10 25.30
CA LEU A 279 -33.69 -1.66 24.58
C LEU A 279 -32.69 -2.84 24.63
N LYS A 280 -32.09 -3.38 23.57
CA LYS A 280 -31.89 -2.98 22.17
C LYS A 280 -31.36 -4.21 21.40
N CYS A 281 -32.02 -4.63 20.33
CA CYS A 281 -31.42 -5.42 19.25
C CYS A 281 -32.23 -5.18 17.96
N ALA A 282 -31.67 -4.37 17.06
CA ALA A 282 -31.84 -4.36 15.60
C ALA A 282 -31.64 -2.92 15.09
N PHE A 283 -30.43 -2.64 14.60
CA PHE A 283 -30.26 -1.64 13.54
C PHE A 283 -29.27 -2.23 12.54
N PHE A 284 -29.83 -2.77 11.46
CA PHE A 284 -29.15 -3.12 10.23
C PHE A 284 -29.40 -1.94 9.29
N HIS A 285 -28.37 -1.17 8.93
CA HIS A 285 -28.35 -0.48 7.64
C HIS A 285 -26.92 -0.25 7.17
N SER A 286 -26.71 -0.69 5.93
CA SER A 286 -25.69 -0.38 4.94
C SER A 286 -24.75 0.81 5.17
N LYS A 287 -23.48 0.55 4.83
CA LYS A 287 -22.45 1.45 4.27
C LYS A 287 -23.03 2.65 3.46
N PRO A 288 -22.37 3.83 3.44
CA PRO A 288 -21.25 4.04 2.50
C PRO A 288 -20.09 4.97 2.96
N SER A 289 -18.96 4.81 2.24
CA SER A 289 -17.94 5.82 1.84
C SER A 289 -17.15 6.66 2.86
N GLU A 290 -15.82 6.54 2.74
CA GLU A 290 -14.72 7.47 3.11
C GLU A 290 -14.89 8.92 2.60
N PRO A 291 -13.96 9.89 2.86
CA PRO A 291 -12.98 10.05 3.95
C PRO A 291 -13.08 11.43 4.65
N ILE A 292 -12.46 11.57 5.84
CA ILE A 292 -12.19 12.86 6.49
C ILE A 292 -10.69 13.14 6.42
N SER A 293 -10.30 14.23 5.77
CA SER A 293 -9.03 14.92 6.04
C SER A 293 -9.28 16.42 6.14
N CYS A 294 -8.71 17.00 7.18
CA CYS A 294 -8.93 18.31 7.74
C CYS A 294 -8.77 19.49 6.78
N THR A 295 -9.62 20.49 7.02
CA THR A 295 -9.48 21.88 6.61
C THR A 295 -8.40 22.59 7.43
N SER A 296 -7.49 23.29 6.77
CA SER A 296 -6.93 24.55 7.28
C SER A 296 -6.69 25.50 6.12
N GLU A 297 -7.37 26.64 6.17
CA GLU A 297 -7.25 27.79 5.29
C GLU A 297 -5.85 28.40 5.35
N ASP A 298 -5.31 28.82 4.20
CA ASP A 298 -4.37 29.95 4.15
C ASP A 298 -4.71 30.86 2.97
N ARG A 299 -5.31 32.01 3.28
CA ARG A 299 -5.58 33.12 2.36
C ARG A 299 -4.38 34.06 2.36
N ARG A 300 -3.61 34.05 1.27
CA ARG A 300 -2.67 35.13 0.93
C ARG A 300 -3.42 36.40 0.51
N SER A 301 -3.35 37.43 1.35
CA SER A 301 -3.58 38.82 0.95
C SER A 301 -2.26 39.53 0.64
N LYS A 302 -2.32 40.43 -0.33
CA LYS A 302 -1.25 41.29 -0.88
C LYS A 302 -1.10 42.58 -0.06
N LYS A 303 0.07 43.25 -0.26
CA LYS A 303 0.47 44.66 0.04
C LYS A 303 1.09 44.88 1.43
N ARG A 304 2.12 45.72 1.66
CA ARG A 304 3.15 46.47 0.89
C ARG A 304 4.00 47.23 1.93
N THR A 305 5.32 47.34 1.74
CA THR A 305 6.25 48.46 2.14
C THR A 305 6.45 48.88 3.62
N SER A 306 7.70 48.75 4.12
CA SER A 306 8.64 49.79 4.64
C SER A 306 9.83 49.12 5.37
N VAL A 307 11.09 49.22 4.90
CA VAL A 307 12.16 50.21 5.21
C VAL A 307 12.63 50.27 6.69
N SER A 308 13.81 49.68 6.98
CA SER A 308 14.99 50.23 7.71
C SER A 308 16.00 49.08 7.98
N ARG A 309 17.22 49.08 7.46
CA ARG A 309 18.48 49.74 7.93
C ARG A 309 19.08 49.06 9.18
N PHE A 310 20.20 48.34 9.06
CA PHE A 310 21.49 48.54 9.77
C PHE A 310 22.49 47.36 9.59
N GLN A 311 23.78 47.73 9.38
CA GLN A 311 25.07 47.02 9.58
C GLN A 311 25.32 45.73 8.74
N THR A 312 26.45 45.55 8.04
CA THR A 312 27.82 46.10 8.13
C THR A 312 28.46 46.03 6.74
#